data_AF-A0A2W6U7F6-F1
#
_entry.id   AF-A0A2W6U7F6-F1
#
_cell.length_a   1.000
_cell.length_b   1.000
_cell.length_c   1.000
_cell.angle_alpha   90.00
_cell.angle_beta   90.00
_cell.angle_gamma   90.00
#
_symmetry.space_group_name_H-M   'P 1'
#
loop_
_entity.id
_entity.type
_entity.pdbx_description
1 polymer ?
#
loop_
_entity_poly.entity_id
_entity_poly.type
_entity_poly.pdbx_seq_one_letter_code
_entity_poly.pdbx_strand_id
1 'polypeptide(L)'
;MATRPFGVGIIGTGVISQTYLENLTSFPDVAVVAVGDVIPERAQAKAEEFGIAAWGTATDVLANPDVDLVVNLTIPAVHVEVSRAAVEAGKHVWTEKPIGLDRDSTRELLALAAQKRVRIGSAPDTLLGPGFQTAKRAIADGVIGTPLFVQTIFQTQGPDAWHPEPAFLFANGAGPLLDMGPYYFSALVSLLGPIEAVAARGSRPQLERTIR
;
A
#
# COMPACT_ATOMS: atom_id res chain seq x y z
N MET A 1 21.12 -8.23 16.95
CA MET A 1 20.09 -8.99 16.20
C MET A 1 18.84 -9.00 17.04
N ALA A 2 17.66 -8.83 16.44
CA ALA A 2 16.40 -8.77 17.19
C ALA A 2 16.17 -10.08 17.94
N THR A 3 15.85 -9.99 19.23
CA THR A 3 15.67 -11.14 20.14
C THR A 3 14.21 -11.63 20.19
N ARG A 4 13.33 -11.01 19.39
CA ARG A 4 11.90 -11.32 19.24
C ARG A 4 11.51 -11.19 17.76
N PRO A 5 10.43 -11.85 17.29
CA PRO A 5 9.83 -11.54 16.00
C PRO A 5 9.51 -10.05 15.90
N PHE A 6 9.70 -9.49 14.70
CA PHE A 6 9.46 -8.09 14.44
C PHE A 6 7.95 -7.80 14.54
N GLY A 7 7.56 -6.90 15.44
CA GLY A 7 6.16 -6.67 15.75
C GLY A 7 5.47 -5.82 14.70
N VAL A 8 4.34 -6.29 14.21
CA VAL A 8 3.51 -5.63 13.21
C VAL A 8 2.20 -5.19 13.84
N GLY A 9 1.88 -3.91 13.69
CA GLY A 9 0.57 -3.35 13.96
C GLY A 9 -0.17 -3.08 12.66
N ILE A 10 -1.43 -3.47 12.52
CA ILE A 10 -2.24 -3.15 11.34
C ILE A 10 -3.22 -2.04 11.69
N ILE A 11 -3.31 -1.00 10.86
CA ILE A 11 -4.34 0.05 10.97
C ILE A 11 -5.20 0.02 9.70
N GLY A 12 -6.50 -0.21 9.86
CA GLY A 12 -7.44 -0.52 8.79
C GLY A 12 -7.66 -2.02 8.65
N THR A 13 -8.80 -2.51 9.14
CA THR A 13 -9.20 -3.93 9.12
C THR A 13 -10.31 -4.20 8.11
N GLY A 14 -10.26 -3.49 6.98
CA GLY A 14 -11.17 -3.68 5.84
C GLY A 14 -10.86 -4.96 5.04
N VAL A 15 -11.46 -5.07 3.85
CA VAL A 15 -11.40 -6.29 3.01
C VAL A 15 -9.97 -6.78 2.77
N ILE A 16 -9.04 -5.88 2.42
CA ILE A 16 -7.66 -6.25 2.09
C ILE A 16 -6.86 -6.77 3.30
N SER A 17 -7.28 -6.42 4.53
CA SER A 17 -6.57 -6.85 5.75
C SER A 17 -6.52 -8.37 5.90
N GLN A 18 -7.50 -9.10 5.36
CA GLN A 18 -7.51 -10.56 5.35
C GLN A 18 -6.23 -11.12 4.72
N THR A 19 -5.92 -10.68 3.49
CA THR A 19 -4.75 -11.15 2.75
C THR A 19 -3.45 -10.81 3.47
N TYR A 20 -3.37 -9.61 4.07
CA TYR A 20 -2.20 -9.23 4.88
C TYR A 20 -2.06 -10.13 6.11
N LEU A 21 -3.14 -10.37 6.84
CA LEU A 21 -3.14 -11.20 8.06
C LEU A 21 -2.79 -12.66 7.78
N GLU A 22 -3.39 -13.26 6.75
CA GLU A 22 -3.07 -14.63 6.30
C GLU A 22 -1.59 -14.80 5.95
N ASN A 23 -1.00 -13.82 5.25
CA ASN A 23 0.41 -13.90 4.89
C ASN A 23 1.34 -13.59 6.07
N LEU A 24 1.09 -12.51 6.81
CA LEU A 24 1.97 -12.08 7.91
C LEU A 24 1.98 -13.07 9.07
N THR A 25 0.91 -13.84 9.27
CA THR A 25 0.88 -14.90 10.30
C THR A 25 1.58 -16.19 9.87
N SER A 26 2.05 -16.29 8.61
CA SER A 26 2.75 -17.46 8.09
C SER A 26 4.28 -17.39 8.21
N PHE A 27 4.85 -16.21 8.49
CA PHE A 27 6.30 -16.01 8.55
C PHE A 27 6.80 -15.92 10.00
N PRO A 28 7.83 -16.69 10.39
CA PRO A 28 8.32 -16.71 11.77
C PRO A 28 9.09 -15.45 12.19
N ASP A 29 9.56 -14.65 11.23
CA ASP A 29 10.37 -13.45 11.49
C ASP A 29 9.55 -12.24 11.93
N VAL A 30 8.22 -12.29 11.77
CA VAL A 30 7.28 -11.21 12.12
C VAL A 30 6.14 -11.75 12.98
N ALA A 31 5.52 -10.88 13.77
CA ALA A 31 4.33 -11.22 14.53
C ALA A 31 3.33 -10.06 14.47
N VAL A 32 2.08 -10.34 14.11
CA VAL A 32 1.02 -9.33 14.20
C VAL A 32 0.61 -9.23 15.67
N VAL A 33 0.96 -8.13 16.32
CA VAL A 33 0.77 -7.94 17.77
C VAL A 33 -0.40 -7.02 18.10
N ALA A 34 -0.85 -6.21 17.14
CA ALA A 34 -1.99 -5.31 17.33
C ALA A 34 -2.74 -5.05 16.01
N VAL A 35 -4.06 -4.90 16.10
CA VAL A 35 -4.90 -4.44 14.98
C VAL A 35 -5.78 -3.27 15.40
N GLY A 36 -6.00 -2.30 14.52
CA GLY A 36 -6.75 -1.10 14.82
C GLY A 36 -7.65 -0.68 13.67
N ASP A 37 -8.82 -0.17 14.00
CA ASP A 37 -9.78 0.35 13.03
C ASP A 37 -10.54 1.55 13.62
N VAL A 38 -11.12 2.38 12.76
CA VAL A 38 -12.02 3.45 13.20
C VAL A 38 -13.36 2.90 13.68
N ILE A 39 -13.68 1.65 13.29
CA ILE A 39 -14.81 0.84 13.76
C ILE A 39 -14.23 -0.27 14.65
N PRO A 40 -14.16 -0.10 15.98
CA PRO A 40 -13.49 -1.03 16.90
C PRO A 40 -13.97 -2.48 16.78
N GLU A 41 -15.25 -2.69 16.43
CA GLU A 41 -15.84 -4.01 16.24
C GLU A 41 -15.19 -4.79 15.09
N ARG A 42 -14.71 -4.11 14.04
CA ARG A 42 -13.97 -4.74 12.94
C ARG A 42 -12.58 -5.19 13.39
N ALA A 43 -11.89 -4.36 14.17
CA ALA A 43 -10.60 -4.70 14.74
C ALA A 43 -10.72 -5.90 15.70
N GLN A 44 -11.73 -5.89 16.56
CA GLN A 44 -12.03 -7.01 17.46
C GLN A 44 -12.28 -8.30 16.69
N ALA A 45 -13.16 -8.28 15.67
CA ALA A 45 -13.47 -9.47 14.89
C ALA A 45 -12.22 -10.07 14.22
N LYS A 46 -11.33 -9.23 13.67
CA LYS A 46 -10.05 -9.70 13.10
C LYS A 46 -9.07 -10.20 14.14
N ALA A 47 -9.02 -9.57 15.31
CA ALA A 47 -8.19 -10.05 16.40
C ALA A 47 -8.62 -11.43 16.89
N GLU A 48 -9.93 -11.67 17.02
CA GLU A 48 -10.49 -12.97 17.39
C GLU A 48 -10.21 -14.04 16.31
N GLU A 49 -10.42 -13.70 15.03
CA GLU A 49 -10.19 -14.60 13.90
C GLU A 49 -8.73 -15.09 13.81
N PHE A 50 -7.76 -14.20 14.06
CA PHE A 50 -6.33 -14.48 13.91
C PHE A 50 -5.56 -14.68 15.23
N GLY A 51 -6.25 -14.65 16.38
CA GLY A 51 -5.64 -14.83 17.70
C GLY A 51 -4.69 -13.71 18.12
N ILE A 52 -4.99 -12.46 17.75
CA ILE A 52 -4.15 -11.29 18.03
C ILE A 52 -4.53 -10.69 19.38
N ALA A 53 -3.55 -10.53 20.26
CA ALA A 53 -3.79 -10.18 21.66
C ALA A 53 -4.30 -8.74 21.89
N ALA A 54 -3.89 -7.77 21.05
CA ALA A 54 -4.28 -6.37 21.21
C ALA A 54 -5.12 -5.90 20.01
N TRP A 55 -6.22 -5.20 20.30
CA TRP A 55 -7.05 -4.55 19.30
C TRP A 55 -7.67 -3.26 19.82
N GLY A 56 -8.08 -2.38 18.92
CA GLY A 56 -8.74 -1.12 19.28
C GLY A 56 -8.73 -0.12 18.13
N THR A 57 -8.32 1.10 18.45
CA THR A 57 -8.17 2.20 17.50
C THR A 57 -6.75 2.29 16.93
N ALA A 58 -6.55 3.18 15.96
CA ALA A 58 -5.21 3.54 15.49
C ALA A 58 -4.29 3.98 16.64
N THR A 59 -4.82 4.77 17.59
CA THR A 59 -4.06 5.25 18.75
C THR A 59 -3.55 4.10 19.62
N ASP A 60 -4.37 3.07 19.84
CA ASP A 60 -3.99 1.90 20.63
C ASP A 60 -2.87 1.10 19.97
N VAL A 61 -2.93 0.94 18.64
CA VAL A 61 -1.85 0.31 17.84
C VAL A 61 -0.55 1.12 17.94
N LEU A 62 -0.64 2.45 17.80
CA LEU A 62 0.53 3.33 17.83
C LEU A 62 1.19 3.42 19.21
N ALA A 63 0.39 3.35 20.28
CA ALA A 63 0.86 3.36 21.66
C ALA A 63 1.47 2.01 22.09
N ASN A 64 1.21 0.92 21.36
CA ASN A 64 1.72 -0.39 21.70
C ASN A 64 3.27 -0.45 21.56
N PRO A 65 4.02 -0.74 22.64
CA PRO A 65 5.47 -0.79 22.61
C PRO A 65 6.02 -1.96 21.78
N ASP A 66 5.24 -3.02 21.57
CA ASP A 66 5.65 -4.20 20.83
C ASP A 66 5.53 -4.03 19.30
N VAL A 67 4.82 -3.01 18.83
CA VAL A 67 4.74 -2.67 17.39
C VAL A 67 6.04 -2.00 16.93
N ASP A 68 6.74 -2.58 15.96
CA ASP A 68 7.92 -2.00 15.30
C ASP A 68 7.56 -1.39 13.93
N LEU A 69 6.60 -2.00 13.23
CA LEU A 69 6.11 -1.62 11.89
C LEU A 69 4.59 -1.48 11.92
N VAL A 70 4.10 -0.37 11.36
CA VAL A 70 2.67 -0.18 11.07
C VAL A 70 2.40 -0.52 9.62
N VAL A 71 1.50 -1.48 9.39
CA VAL A 71 0.90 -1.76 8.10
C VAL A 71 -0.40 -0.94 8.00
N ASN A 72 -0.38 0.10 7.19
CA ASN A 72 -1.50 1.02 6.99
C ASN A 72 -2.35 0.57 5.79
N LEU A 73 -3.54 0.04 6.06
CA LEU A 73 -4.52 -0.46 5.10
C LEU A 73 -5.81 0.38 5.13
N THR A 74 -5.69 1.64 5.52
CA THR A 74 -6.81 2.59 5.50
C THR A 74 -7.17 3.01 4.08
N ILE A 75 -8.08 3.95 3.91
CA ILE A 75 -8.42 4.47 2.58
C ILE A 75 -7.36 5.49 2.12
N PRO A 76 -7.16 5.67 0.79
CA PRO A 76 -6.15 6.58 0.25
C PRO A 76 -6.19 8.00 0.81
N ALA A 77 -7.39 8.51 1.13
CA ALA A 77 -7.61 9.85 1.66
C ALA A 77 -6.87 10.12 2.98
N VAL A 78 -6.58 9.08 3.78
CA VAL A 78 -5.94 9.20 5.10
C VAL A 78 -4.60 8.49 5.20
N HIS A 79 -4.06 7.96 4.09
CA HIS A 79 -2.77 7.26 4.09
C HIS A 79 -1.64 8.12 4.67
N VAL A 80 -1.53 9.38 4.24
CA VAL A 80 -0.47 10.28 4.69
C VAL A 80 -0.63 10.63 6.17
N GLU A 81 -1.85 10.89 6.62
CA GLU A 81 -2.15 11.22 8.01
C GLU A 81 -1.77 10.07 8.96
N VAL A 82 -2.27 8.87 8.68
CA VAL A 82 -2.01 7.67 9.49
C VAL A 82 -0.52 7.29 9.45
N SER A 83 0.10 7.34 8.27
CA SER A 83 1.53 7.07 8.13
C SER A 83 2.40 8.09 8.86
N ARG A 84 2.00 9.37 8.86
CA ARG A 84 2.69 10.43 9.61
C ARG A 84 2.61 10.16 11.11
N ALA A 85 1.44 9.81 11.63
CA ALA A 85 1.28 9.47 13.05
C ALA A 85 2.15 8.27 13.46
N ALA A 86 2.24 7.24 12.60
CA ALA A 86 3.14 6.10 12.82
C ALA A 86 4.63 6.50 12.85
N VAL A 87 5.06 7.34 11.91
CA VAL A 87 6.42 7.87 11.86
C VAL A 87 6.73 8.74 13.09
N GLU A 88 5.78 9.57 13.53
CA GLU A 88 5.92 10.42 14.71
C GLU A 88 6.12 9.58 15.98
N ALA A 89 5.39 8.47 16.09
CA ALA A 89 5.54 7.44 17.12
C ALA A 89 6.81 6.58 16.98
N GLY A 90 7.67 6.87 15.98
CA GLY A 90 8.94 6.19 15.77
C GLY A 90 8.81 4.79 15.17
N LYS A 91 7.66 4.47 14.56
CA LYS A 91 7.40 3.18 13.93
C LYS A 91 7.79 3.22 12.46
N HIS A 92 8.24 2.08 11.92
CA HIS A 92 8.34 1.92 10.47
C HIS A 92 6.94 1.87 9.85
N VAL A 93 6.82 2.14 8.55
CA VAL A 93 5.53 2.11 7.87
C VAL A 93 5.60 1.27 6.60
N TRP A 94 4.61 0.41 6.41
CA TRP A 94 4.23 -0.12 5.11
C TRP A 94 2.81 0.36 4.82
N THR A 95 2.60 1.17 3.77
CA THR A 95 1.27 1.70 3.45
C THR A 95 0.73 1.12 2.15
N GLU A 96 -0.57 0.85 2.11
CA GLU A 96 -1.26 0.56 0.86
C GLU A 96 -1.09 1.70 -0.16
N LYS A 97 -1.31 1.37 -1.43
CA LYS A 97 -1.19 2.34 -2.53
C LYS A 97 -2.44 3.21 -2.64
N PRO A 98 -2.31 4.43 -3.17
CA PRO A 98 -1.07 5.19 -3.33
C PRO A 98 -0.54 5.68 -1.97
N ILE A 99 0.76 5.97 -1.85
CA ILE A 99 1.35 6.54 -0.60
C ILE A 99 0.63 7.80 -0.12
N GLY A 100 0.14 8.62 -1.05
CA GLY A 100 -0.64 9.82 -0.80
C GLY A 100 -1.30 10.31 -2.10
N LEU A 101 -2.26 11.21 -1.96
CA LEU A 101 -3.02 11.77 -3.09
C LEU A 101 -2.33 12.96 -3.75
N ASP A 102 -1.35 13.57 -3.07
CA ASP A 102 -0.58 14.69 -3.58
C ASP A 102 0.93 14.53 -3.27
N ARG A 103 1.73 15.22 -4.08
CA ARG A 103 3.18 15.13 -4.06
C ARG A 103 3.81 15.81 -2.84
N ASP A 104 3.20 16.88 -2.36
CA ASP A 104 3.83 17.74 -1.35
C ASP A 104 3.67 17.11 0.04
N SER A 105 2.47 16.66 0.38
CA SER A 105 2.20 15.92 1.62
C SER A 105 3.01 14.61 1.70
N THR A 106 3.12 13.90 0.58
CA THR A 106 3.96 12.70 0.46
C THR A 106 5.45 13.01 0.68
N ARG A 107 5.95 14.10 0.08
CA ARG A 107 7.35 14.52 0.24
C ARG A 107 7.66 14.85 1.69
N GLU A 108 6.78 15.59 2.36
CA GLU A 108 6.94 15.93 3.77
C GLU A 108 6.96 14.68 4.67
N LEU A 109 6.07 13.72 4.40
CA LEU A 109 6.05 12.43 5.10
C LEU A 109 7.39 11.69 4.95
N LEU A 110 7.92 11.60 3.72
CA LEU A 110 9.22 10.94 3.47
C LEU A 110 10.38 11.68 4.15
N ALA A 111 10.36 13.02 4.18
CA ALA A 111 11.35 13.82 4.88
C ALA A 111 11.30 13.61 6.41
N LEU A 112 10.10 13.54 6.98
CA LEU A 112 9.89 13.24 8.38
C LEU A 112 10.41 11.84 8.75
N ALA A 113 10.12 10.83 7.92
CA ALA A 113 10.62 9.48 8.13
C ALA A 113 12.16 9.42 8.14
N ALA A 114 12.80 10.14 7.22
CA ALA A 114 14.25 10.27 7.19
C ALA A 114 14.80 10.94 8.47
N GLN A 115 14.15 12.01 8.96
CA GLN A 115 14.52 12.68 10.21
C GLN A 115 14.39 11.75 11.43
N LYS A 116 13.30 10.98 11.50
CA LYS A 116 13.02 10.01 12.57
C LYS A 116 13.83 8.71 12.43
N ARG A 117 14.57 8.54 11.33
CA ARG A 117 15.33 7.33 10.97
C ARG A 117 14.47 6.08 10.89
N VAL A 118 13.24 6.23 10.42
CA VAL A 118 12.33 5.12 10.12
C VAL A 118 12.17 4.98 8.61
N ARG A 119 11.84 3.76 8.15
CA ARG A 119 11.60 3.45 6.74
C ARG A 119 10.12 3.51 6.43
N ILE A 120 9.81 3.93 5.21
CA ILE A 120 8.48 3.82 4.60
C ILE A 120 8.62 2.90 3.38
N GLY A 121 7.82 1.84 3.35
CA GLY A 121 7.51 1.04 2.17
C GLY A 121 6.08 1.30 1.74
N SER A 122 5.77 1.02 0.47
CA SER A 122 4.39 1.11 -0.02
C SER A 122 4.13 0.02 -1.04
N ALA A 123 2.90 -0.48 -1.03
CA ALA A 123 2.35 -1.30 -2.10
C ALA A 123 2.48 -0.55 -3.46
N PRO A 124 2.46 -1.27 -4.60
CA PRO A 124 2.26 -2.71 -4.71
C PRO A 124 3.55 -3.52 -4.52
N ASP A 125 3.40 -4.64 -3.82
CA ASP A 125 4.41 -5.67 -3.61
C ASP A 125 4.66 -6.52 -4.87
N THR A 126 3.85 -6.36 -5.92
CA THR A 126 3.97 -7.12 -7.20
C THR A 126 5.35 -7.00 -7.84
N LEU A 127 6.10 -5.94 -7.54
CA LEU A 127 7.49 -5.77 -7.95
C LEU A 127 8.42 -6.82 -7.33
N LEU A 128 8.04 -7.44 -6.23
CA LEU A 128 8.77 -8.54 -5.59
C LEU A 128 8.43 -9.90 -6.21
N GLY A 129 7.40 -9.96 -7.06
CA GLY A 129 6.95 -11.20 -7.69
C GLY A 129 7.98 -11.80 -8.66
N PRO A 130 7.99 -13.15 -8.83
CA PRO A 130 9.02 -13.86 -9.58
C PRO A 130 9.07 -13.45 -11.05
N GLY A 131 7.92 -13.16 -11.68
CA GLY A 131 7.86 -12.72 -13.07
C GLY A 131 8.57 -11.38 -13.28
N PHE A 132 8.29 -10.40 -12.41
CA PHE A 132 8.93 -9.09 -12.46
C PHE A 132 10.43 -9.19 -12.16
N GLN A 133 10.81 -9.91 -11.10
CA GLN A 133 12.23 -10.08 -10.73
C GLN A 133 13.03 -10.81 -11.82
N THR A 134 12.42 -11.78 -12.51
CA THR A 134 13.03 -12.46 -13.65
C THR A 134 13.25 -11.50 -14.83
N ALA A 135 12.25 -10.69 -15.19
CA ALA A 135 12.37 -9.69 -16.24
C ALA A 135 13.43 -8.64 -15.90
N LYS A 136 13.43 -8.14 -14.65
CA LYS A 136 14.40 -7.17 -14.15
C LYS A 136 15.84 -7.70 -14.27
N ARG A 137 16.08 -8.95 -13.88
CA ARG A 137 17.39 -9.59 -14.01
C ARG A 137 17.79 -9.76 -15.48
N ALA A 138 16.88 -10.23 -16.35
CA ALA A 138 17.19 -10.39 -17.77
C ALA A 138 17.57 -9.07 -18.47
N ILE A 139 16.90 -7.97 -18.10
CA ILE A 139 17.26 -6.63 -18.59
C ILE A 139 18.63 -6.20 -18.06
N ALA A 140 18.88 -6.38 -16.76
CA ALA A 140 20.16 -6.03 -16.14
C ALA A 140 21.34 -6.83 -16.72
N ASP A 141 21.11 -8.10 -17.05
CA ASP A 141 22.10 -9.01 -17.67
C ASP A 141 22.29 -8.74 -19.18
N GLY A 142 21.55 -7.79 -19.76
CA GLY A 142 21.69 -7.40 -21.16
C GLY A 142 21.11 -8.39 -22.18
N VAL A 143 20.23 -9.31 -21.75
CA VAL A 143 19.66 -10.38 -22.59
C VAL A 143 18.98 -9.83 -23.85
N ILE A 144 18.39 -8.63 -23.78
CA ILE A 144 17.70 -7.97 -24.89
C ILE A 144 18.45 -6.73 -25.42
N GLY A 145 19.68 -6.49 -24.98
CA GLY A 145 20.38 -5.23 -25.20
C GLY A 145 19.72 -4.05 -24.46
N THR A 146 19.84 -2.85 -25.01
CA THR A 146 19.23 -1.63 -24.43
C THR A 146 17.74 -1.56 -24.75
N PRO A 147 16.84 -1.56 -23.75
CA PRO A 147 15.41 -1.36 -24.00
C PRO A 147 15.15 0.03 -24.61
N LEU A 148 14.51 0.07 -25.78
CA LEU A 148 14.17 1.32 -26.48
C LEU A 148 12.71 1.74 -26.28
N PHE A 149 11.82 0.75 -26.14
CA PHE A 149 10.37 0.97 -26.02
C PHE A 149 9.78 0.00 -25.01
N VAL A 150 8.77 0.48 -24.30
CA VAL A 150 8.01 -0.30 -23.33
C VAL A 150 6.53 0.07 -23.44
N GLN A 151 5.67 -0.92 -23.27
CA GLN A 151 4.23 -0.72 -23.31
C GLN A 151 3.59 -1.47 -22.15
N THR A 152 2.75 -0.75 -21.40
CA THR A 152 1.90 -1.32 -20.35
C THR A 152 0.45 -1.03 -20.71
N ILE A 153 -0.41 -2.05 -20.66
CA ILE A 153 -1.83 -1.92 -20.99
C ILE A 153 -2.63 -2.55 -19.85
N PHE A 154 -3.62 -1.80 -19.37
CA PHE A 154 -4.68 -2.31 -18.52
C PHE A 154 -6.02 -1.99 -19.16
N GLN A 155 -6.82 -3.04 -19.39
CA GLN A 155 -8.15 -2.92 -19.97
C GLN A 155 -9.12 -3.71 -19.11
N THR A 156 -10.14 -3.00 -18.63
CA THR A 156 -11.24 -3.59 -17.86
C THR A 156 -12.53 -2.90 -18.23
N GLN A 157 -13.66 -3.59 -18.05
CA GLN A 157 -15.01 -3.01 -18.20
C GLN A 157 -15.32 -1.97 -17.12
N GLY A 158 -14.53 -1.95 -16.04
CA GLY A 158 -14.68 -1.05 -14.91
C GLY A 158 -14.86 -1.80 -13.58
N PRO A 159 -14.82 -1.09 -12.46
CA PRO A 159 -14.88 -1.68 -11.13
C PRO A 159 -16.20 -2.39 -10.82
N ASP A 160 -17.30 -1.99 -11.44
CA ASP A 160 -18.63 -2.58 -11.23
C ASP A 160 -18.73 -4.04 -11.68
N ALA A 161 -17.76 -4.52 -12.48
CA ALA A 161 -17.72 -5.91 -12.91
C ALA A 161 -17.15 -6.86 -11.84
N TRP A 162 -16.48 -6.34 -10.80
CA TRP A 162 -15.73 -7.18 -9.86
C TRP A 162 -15.74 -6.68 -8.40
N HIS A 163 -16.01 -5.40 -8.13
CA HIS A 163 -16.04 -4.87 -6.78
C HIS A 163 -17.49 -4.79 -6.26
N PRO A 164 -17.81 -5.35 -5.08
CA PRO A 164 -19.16 -5.31 -4.53
C PRO A 164 -19.64 -3.89 -4.17
N GLU A 165 -18.72 -2.99 -3.83
CA GLU A 165 -19.00 -1.58 -3.49
C GLU A 165 -18.09 -0.61 -4.25
N PRO A 166 -18.27 -0.40 -5.57
CA PRO A 166 -17.27 0.26 -6.42
C PRO A 166 -17.20 1.78 -6.24
N ALA A 167 -18.06 2.38 -5.41
CA ALA A 167 -18.21 3.83 -5.29
C ALA A 167 -16.91 4.58 -4.99
N PHE A 168 -16.06 4.03 -4.11
CA PHE A 168 -14.79 4.66 -3.76
C PHE A 168 -13.82 4.75 -4.95
N LEU A 169 -13.93 3.85 -5.95
CA LEU A 169 -13.08 3.86 -7.14
C LEU A 169 -13.43 5.00 -8.11
N PHE A 170 -14.55 5.68 -7.88
CA PHE A 170 -14.96 6.88 -8.62
C PHE A 170 -14.75 8.19 -7.83
N ALA A 171 -14.29 8.10 -6.59
CA ALA A 171 -14.02 9.27 -5.75
C ALA A 171 -12.80 10.07 -6.23
N ASN A 172 -12.63 11.27 -5.68
CA ASN A 172 -11.38 12.01 -5.85
C ASN A 172 -10.22 11.20 -5.27
N GLY A 173 -9.08 11.16 -5.97
CA GLY A 173 -7.95 10.33 -5.56
C GLY A 173 -8.02 8.87 -6.00
N ALA A 174 -9.08 8.47 -6.71
CA ALA A 174 -9.25 7.13 -7.27
C ALA A 174 -9.20 7.13 -8.81
N GLY A 175 -9.99 6.27 -9.44
CA GLY A 175 -9.98 6.05 -10.88
C GLY A 175 -8.78 5.21 -11.35
N PRO A 176 -8.78 4.78 -12.62
CA PRO A 176 -7.81 3.82 -13.12
C PRO A 176 -6.36 4.31 -13.02
N LEU A 177 -6.13 5.62 -13.12
CA LEU A 177 -4.78 6.17 -13.04
C LEU A 177 -4.19 6.06 -11.62
N LEU A 178 -4.93 6.46 -10.59
CA LEU A 178 -4.41 6.42 -9.22
C LEU A 178 -4.53 5.03 -8.59
N ASP A 179 -5.46 4.22 -9.08
CA ASP A 179 -5.64 2.84 -8.61
C ASP A 179 -4.65 1.85 -9.26
N MET A 180 -4.52 1.88 -10.59
CA MET A 180 -3.68 0.93 -11.34
C MET A 180 -2.33 1.52 -11.75
N GLY A 181 -2.22 2.85 -11.86
CA GLY A 181 -0.96 3.51 -12.18
C GLY A 181 0.19 3.13 -11.24
N PRO A 182 0.01 3.02 -9.91
CA PRO A 182 1.09 2.59 -9.02
C PRO A 182 1.73 1.26 -9.40
N TYR A 183 0.99 0.31 -9.98
CA TYR A 183 1.54 -0.95 -10.46
C TYR A 183 2.45 -0.74 -11.67
N TYR A 184 1.96 -0.05 -12.70
CA TYR A 184 2.69 0.11 -13.95
C TYR A 184 3.80 1.14 -13.86
N PHE A 185 3.57 2.30 -13.25
CA PHE A 185 4.61 3.32 -13.10
C PHE A 185 5.75 2.83 -12.21
N SER A 186 5.46 2.13 -11.11
CA SER A 186 6.53 1.59 -10.26
C SER A 186 7.31 0.49 -10.99
N ALA A 187 6.63 -0.34 -11.79
CA ALA A 187 7.29 -1.34 -12.64
C ALA A 187 8.21 -0.67 -13.68
N LEU A 188 7.71 0.33 -14.41
CA LEU A 188 8.47 1.06 -15.41
C LEU A 188 9.68 1.77 -14.80
N VAL A 189 9.48 2.50 -13.70
CA VAL A 189 10.57 3.21 -13.01
C VAL A 189 11.58 2.23 -12.42
N SER A 190 11.14 1.10 -11.88
CA SER A 190 12.07 0.09 -11.34
C SER A 190 12.85 -0.67 -12.42
N LEU A 191 12.35 -0.76 -13.66
CA LEU A 191 13.04 -1.44 -14.76
C LEU A 191 13.93 -0.50 -15.56
N LEU A 192 13.49 0.75 -15.76
CA LEU A 192 14.06 1.67 -16.75
C LEU A 192 14.60 2.98 -16.15
N GLY A 193 14.36 3.22 -14.85
CA GLY A 193 14.78 4.44 -14.17
C GLY A 193 13.74 5.56 -14.18
N PRO A 194 14.10 6.76 -13.67
CA PRO A 194 13.16 7.85 -13.49
C PRO A 194 12.63 8.41 -14.82
N ILE A 195 11.38 8.87 -14.80
CA ILE A 195 10.71 9.48 -15.95
C ILE A 195 11.16 10.94 -16.09
N GLU A 196 11.59 11.34 -17.28
CA GLU A 196 12.02 12.71 -17.60
C GLU A 196 10.83 13.62 -17.98
N ALA A 197 9.91 13.12 -18.82
CA ALA A 197 8.77 13.87 -19.32
C ALA A 197 7.53 12.99 -19.46
N VAL A 198 6.35 13.60 -19.32
CA VAL A 198 5.05 12.93 -19.44
C VAL A 198 4.12 13.70 -20.37
N ALA A 199 3.34 12.97 -21.16
CA ALA A 199 2.18 13.47 -21.88
C ALA A 199 0.98 12.56 -21.55
N ALA A 200 -0.17 13.15 -21.30
CA ALA A 200 -1.36 12.42 -20.90
C ALA A 200 -2.59 12.89 -21.68
N ARG A 201 -3.46 11.93 -22.02
CA ARG A 201 -4.79 12.19 -22.57
C ARG A 201 -5.81 11.35 -21.81
N GLY A 202 -6.87 12.00 -21.35
CA GLY A 202 -8.00 11.34 -20.70
C GLY A 202 -9.31 11.68 -21.40
N SER A 203 -10.29 10.80 -21.27
CA SER A 203 -11.66 11.04 -21.72
C SER A 203 -12.64 10.47 -20.71
N ARG A 204 -13.75 11.17 -20.47
CA ARG A 204 -14.86 10.70 -19.63
C ARG A 204 -16.12 10.69 -20.51
N PRO A 205 -16.51 9.54 -21.07
CA PRO A 205 -17.64 9.48 -22.01
C PRO A 205 -19.00 9.70 -21.33
N GLN A 206 -19.08 9.48 -20.01
CA GLN A 206 -20.27 9.71 -19.20
C GLN A 206 -19.87 10.51 -17.94
N LEU A 207 -20.67 11.53 -17.62
CA LEU A 207 -20.46 12.38 -16.42
C LEU A 207 -21.12 11.77 -15.17
N GLU A 208 -22.17 10.98 -15.37
CA GLU A 208 -22.95 10.32 -14.32
C GLU A 208 -22.93 8.81 -14.54
N ARG A 209 -22.96 8.05 -13.45
CA ARG A 209 -23.01 6.59 -13.46
C ARG A 209 -23.92 6.11 -12.33
N THR A 210 -24.80 5.15 -12.62
CA THR A 210 -25.54 4.42 -11.60
C THR A 210 -24.69 3.24 -11.12
N ILE A 211 -24.36 3.21 -9.84
CA ILE A 211 -23.76 2.04 -9.17
C ILE A 211 -24.90 1.12 -8.77
N ARG A 212 -24.83 -0.15 -9.18
CA ARG A 212 -25.85 -1.17 -8.89
C ARG A 212 -25.39 -2.08 -7.77
#